data_AF-A0A066TNB5-F1
#
_entry.id   AF-A0A066TNB5-F1
#
_cell.length_a   1.000
_cell.length_b   1.000
_cell.length_c   1.000
_cell.angle_alpha   90.00
_cell.angle_beta   90.00
_cell.angle_gamma   90.00
#
_symmetry.space_group_name_H-M   'P 1'
#
loop_
_entity.id
_entity.type
_entity.pdbx_description
1 polymer ?
#
loop_
_entity_poly.entity_id
_entity_poly.type
_entity_poly.pdbx_seq_one_letter_code
_entity_poly.pdbx_strand_id
1 'polypeptide(L)'
;MDFFYQYRKLLIGILLLCVGWWRFSPYSPRVAMPAYLNGGVDCSQFPPMAMGDEPLQTEVPTGMQPFVLPKVKLTPLAGFSMPARVHRASYLDDEPASISTTDWFVVWGVMANEKVVKCLKFEQRARFGGIAGTKDGGSMPYSYDDMYLMLRMSI
;
A
#
# COMPACT_ATOMS: atom_id res chain seq x y z
N MET A 1 37.79 -22.14 31.63
CA MET A 1 36.32 -22.35 31.73
C MET A 1 35.57 -21.11 31.23
N ASP A 2 36.13 -20.39 30.25
CA ASP A 2 35.73 -19.00 29.96
C ASP A 2 34.96 -18.85 28.64
N PHE A 3 35.12 -19.82 27.73
CA PHE A 3 34.51 -19.78 26.40
C PHE A 3 32.96 -19.81 26.45
N PHE A 4 32.38 -20.68 27.28
CA PHE A 4 30.93 -20.76 27.48
C PHE A 4 30.34 -19.52 28.16
N TYR A 5 31.11 -18.88 29.04
CA TYR A 5 30.68 -17.68 29.75
C TYR A 5 30.71 -16.44 28.84
N GLN A 6 31.74 -16.32 27.99
CA GLN A 6 31.84 -15.30 26.94
C GLN A 6 30.67 -15.43 25.94
N TYR A 7 30.38 -16.65 25.49
CA TYR A 7 29.31 -16.93 24.53
C TYR A 7 27.92 -16.59 25.08
N ARG A 8 27.65 -16.93 26.35
CA ARG A 8 26.39 -16.60 27.02
C ARG A 8 26.18 -15.10 27.15
N LYS A 9 27.21 -14.33 27.49
CA LYS A 9 27.13 -12.85 27.54
C LYS A 9 26.85 -12.26 26.17
N LEU A 10 27.49 -12.79 25.13
CA LEU A 10 27.33 -12.33 23.75
C LEU A 10 25.91 -12.64 23.23
N LEU A 11 25.37 -13.82 23.50
CA LEU A 11 23.99 -14.18 23.19
C LEU A 11 22.99 -13.27 23.92
N ILE A 12 23.20 -13.00 25.20
CA ILE A 12 22.35 -12.07 25.97
C ILE A 12 22.41 -10.66 25.36
N GLY A 13 23.60 -10.18 24.98
CA GLY A 13 23.76 -8.88 24.33
C GLY A 13 23.02 -8.79 22.98
N ILE A 14 23.13 -9.81 22.13
CA ILE A 14 22.40 -9.88 20.86
C ILE A 14 20.89 -9.91 21.12
N LEU A 15 20.43 -10.69 22.10
CA LEU A 15 19.02 -10.83 22.40
C LEU A 15 18.43 -9.51 22.93
N LEU A 16 19.18 -8.76 23.74
CA LEU A 16 18.79 -7.42 24.19
C LEU A 16 18.78 -6.41 23.04
N LEU A 17 19.72 -6.48 22.09
CA LEU A 17 19.70 -5.65 20.89
C LEU A 17 18.51 -5.96 19.99
N CYS A 18 18.20 -7.23 19.75
CA CYS A 18 17.03 -7.64 18.97
C CYS A 18 15.72 -7.23 19.64
N VAL A 19 15.61 -7.40 20.96
CA VAL A 19 14.43 -6.99 21.73
C VAL A 19 14.31 -5.46 21.76
N GLY A 20 15.42 -4.74 21.96
CA GLY A 20 15.46 -3.28 21.89
C GLY A 20 15.04 -2.77 20.52
N TRP A 21 15.64 -3.30 19.45
CA TRP A 21 15.26 -2.99 18.07
C TRP A 21 13.79 -3.29 17.83
N TRP A 22 13.28 -4.45 18.21
CA TRP A 22 11.86 -4.80 18.04
C TRP A 22 10.91 -3.94 18.89
N ARG A 23 11.35 -3.45 20.05
CA ARG A 23 10.56 -2.60 20.96
C ARG A 23 10.47 -1.16 20.47
N PHE A 24 11.55 -0.64 19.89
CA PHE A 24 11.69 0.76 19.48
C PHE A 24 11.62 0.97 17.96
N SER A 25 11.57 -0.11 17.17
CA SER A 25 11.43 -0.03 15.72
C SER A 25 10.07 0.57 15.32
N PRO A 26 10.06 1.46 14.31
CA PRO A 26 8.82 1.98 13.73
C PRO A 26 7.99 0.90 13.01
N TYR A 27 8.54 -0.30 12.82
CA TYR A 27 7.84 -1.45 12.24
C TYR A 27 7.27 -2.42 13.31
N SER A 28 7.31 -2.05 14.59
CA SER A 28 6.74 -2.85 15.68
C SER A 28 5.20 -2.83 15.62
N PRO A 29 4.50 -3.95 15.89
CA PRO A 29 3.02 -3.95 16.00
C PRO A 29 2.49 -3.06 17.13
N ARG A 30 3.39 -2.54 17.98
CA ARG A 30 3.11 -1.65 19.11
C ARG A 30 3.05 -0.18 18.75
N VAL A 31 3.38 0.20 17.51
CA VAL A 31 3.18 1.58 17.06
C VAL A 31 1.67 1.85 17.15
N ALA A 32 1.31 2.68 18.12
CA ALA A 32 -0.08 3.03 18.37
C ALA A 32 -0.66 3.66 17.10
N MET A 33 -1.91 3.30 16.78
CA MET A 33 -2.65 3.95 15.72
C MET A 33 -2.64 5.46 15.99
N PRO A 34 -2.31 6.30 15.00
CA PRO A 34 -2.17 7.73 15.22
C PRO A 34 -3.44 8.31 15.84
N ALA A 35 -3.28 9.23 16.80
CA ALA A 35 -4.41 9.75 17.58
C ALA A 35 -5.51 10.40 16.73
N TYR A 36 -5.20 10.88 15.53
CA TYR A 36 -6.18 11.42 14.58
C TYR A 36 -7.09 10.36 13.93
N LEU A 37 -6.75 9.08 14.03
CA LEU A 37 -7.61 7.95 13.62
C LEU A 37 -8.39 7.35 14.80
N ASN A 38 -8.13 7.79 16.04
CA ASN A 38 -8.82 7.27 17.24
C ASN A 38 -10.30 7.68 17.32
N GLY A 39 -10.72 8.71 16.57
CA GLY A 39 -12.13 9.07 16.43
C GLY A 39 -12.97 8.06 15.66
N GLY A 40 -12.36 6.98 15.17
CA GLY A 40 -12.94 6.07 14.20
C GLY A 40 -12.78 6.65 12.80
N VAL A 41 -12.29 5.83 11.87
CA VAL A 41 -12.50 6.14 10.46
C VAL A 41 -13.92 5.71 10.16
N ASP A 42 -14.79 6.66 9.84
CA ASP A 42 -16.10 6.34 9.27
C ASP A 42 -15.86 5.78 7.86
N CYS A 43 -15.66 4.45 7.80
CA CYS A 43 -15.64 3.69 6.55
C CYS A 43 -17.07 3.45 6.09
N SER A 44 -17.85 4.54 5.95
CA SER A 44 -19.18 4.52 5.37
C SER A 44 -19.13 3.72 4.07
N GLN A 45 -19.89 2.63 4.03
CA GLN A 45 -19.81 1.67 2.95
C GLN A 45 -20.32 2.35 1.67
N PHE A 46 -19.41 2.60 0.73
CA PHE A 46 -19.77 3.11 -0.59
C PHE A 46 -20.68 2.11 -1.31
N PRO A 47 -21.52 2.57 -2.26
CA PRO A 47 -22.40 1.69 -3.02
C PRO A 47 -21.64 0.49 -3.59
N PRO A 48 -22.17 -0.74 -3.43
CA PRO A 48 -21.53 -1.93 -3.98
C PRO A 48 -21.54 -1.86 -5.51
N MET A 49 -20.45 -2.28 -6.13
CA MET A 49 -20.27 -2.27 -7.58
C MET A 49 -20.01 -3.68 -8.11
N ALA A 50 -20.46 -3.97 -9.32
CA ALA A 50 -20.23 -5.25 -9.97
C ALA A 50 -18.89 -5.26 -10.72
N MET A 51 -18.29 -6.44 -10.84
CA MET A 51 -17.04 -6.61 -11.59
C MET A 51 -17.27 -6.23 -13.06
N GLY A 52 -16.48 -5.29 -13.57
CA GLY A 52 -16.61 -4.76 -14.93
C GLY A 52 -17.25 -3.37 -15.00
N ASP A 53 -17.88 -2.90 -13.91
CA ASP A 53 -18.37 -1.52 -13.82
C ASP A 53 -17.21 -0.53 -13.84
N GLU A 54 -17.45 0.64 -14.44
CA GLU A 54 -16.52 1.77 -14.37
C GLU A 54 -16.43 2.30 -12.93
N PRO A 55 -15.27 2.78 -12.46
CA PRO A 55 -15.13 3.32 -11.11
C PRO A 55 -16.17 4.41 -10.81
N LEU A 56 -16.92 4.25 -9.72
CA LEU A 56 -17.87 5.24 -9.26
C LEU A 56 -17.15 6.26 -8.39
N GLN A 57 -17.12 7.51 -8.85
CA GLN A 57 -16.73 8.64 -8.02
C GLN A 57 -17.94 9.18 -7.27
N THR A 58 -17.81 9.39 -5.96
CA THR A 58 -18.82 10.02 -5.12
C THR A 58 -18.27 11.28 -4.46
N GLU A 59 -19.17 12.10 -3.92
CA GLU A 59 -18.78 13.12 -2.96
C GLU A 59 -18.15 12.48 -1.71
N VAL A 60 -17.40 13.30 -0.97
CA VAL A 60 -16.83 12.91 0.32
C VAL A 60 -17.98 12.78 1.33
N PRO A 61 -18.02 11.72 2.17
CA PRO A 61 -19.03 11.59 3.21
C PRO A 61 -19.14 12.84 4.11
N THR A 62 -20.37 13.25 4.39
CA THR A 62 -20.64 14.40 5.26
C THR A 62 -20.01 14.19 6.64
N GLY A 63 -19.19 15.14 7.07
CA GLY A 63 -18.52 15.09 8.37
C GLY A 63 -17.11 14.48 8.34
N MET A 64 -16.64 13.97 7.20
CA MET A 64 -15.27 13.50 7.06
C MET A 64 -14.28 14.65 7.29
N GLN A 65 -13.42 14.49 8.30
CA GLN A 65 -12.42 15.48 8.66
C GLN A 65 -11.13 15.28 7.85
N PRO A 66 -10.35 16.36 7.60
CA PRO A 66 -9.02 16.22 7.03
C PRO A 66 -8.10 15.35 7.89
N PHE A 67 -7.25 14.54 7.25
CA PHE A 67 -6.24 13.76 7.93
C PHE A 67 -5.01 14.63 8.21
N VAL A 68 -4.69 14.81 9.49
CA VAL A 68 -3.54 15.62 9.92
C VAL A 68 -2.35 14.71 10.18
N LEU A 69 -1.39 14.71 9.24
CA LEU A 69 -0.10 14.02 9.37
C LEU A 69 0.94 14.97 9.99
N PRO A 70 2.06 14.47 10.54
CA PRO A 70 3.08 15.33 11.17
C PRO A 70 3.62 16.46 10.29
N LYS A 71 3.68 16.24 8.96
CA LYS A 71 4.24 17.20 7.99
C LYS A 71 3.18 17.86 7.09
N VAL A 72 2.01 17.26 6.93
CA VAL A 72 1.01 17.69 5.95
C VAL A 72 -0.41 17.47 6.45
N LYS A 73 -1.35 18.22 5.90
CA LYS A 73 -2.79 18.02 6.09
C LYS A 73 -3.40 17.53 4.78
N LEU A 74 -3.96 16.33 4.77
CA LEU A 74 -4.64 15.76 3.62
C LEU A 74 -6.13 16.05 3.72
N THR A 75 -6.69 16.74 2.73
CA THR A 75 -8.12 17.04 2.65
C THR A 75 -8.76 16.09 1.63
N PRO A 76 -9.71 15.24 2.03
CA PRO A 76 -10.43 14.40 1.08
C PRO A 76 -11.17 15.25 0.05
N LEU A 77 -11.12 14.87 -1.23
CA LEU A 77 -11.78 15.59 -2.33
C LEU A 77 -12.90 14.78 -2.98
N ALA A 78 -12.81 13.45 -2.96
CA ALA A 78 -13.81 12.55 -3.50
C ALA A 78 -13.71 11.18 -2.85
N GLY A 79 -14.80 10.42 -2.89
CA GLY A 79 -14.81 8.98 -2.65
C GLY A 79 -14.73 8.22 -3.97
N PHE A 80 -14.09 7.05 -3.96
CA PHE A 80 -14.09 6.14 -5.10
C PHE A 80 -14.53 4.75 -4.64
N SER A 81 -15.52 4.18 -5.32
CA SER A 81 -15.89 2.78 -5.23
C SER A 81 -15.51 2.08 -6.53
N MET A 82 -14.89 0.91 -6.43
CA MET A 82 -14.60 0.07 -7.60
C MET A 82 -14.23 -1.35 -7.15
N PRO A 83 -14.63 -2.40 -7.89
CA PRO A 83 -14.06 -3.73 -7.74
C PRO A 83 -12.65 -3.71 -8.34
N ALA A 84 -11.64 -3.72 -7.48
CA ALA A 84 -10.25 -3.60 -7.91
C ALA A 84 -9.34 -4.67 -7.29
N ARG A 85 -8.20 -4.88 -7.95
CA ARG A 85 -7.03 -5.50 -7.34
C ARG A 85 -6.03 -4.41 -6.99
N VAL A 86 -5.36 -4.59 -5.86
CA VAL A 86 -4.36 -3.64 -5.37
C VAL A 86 -3.00 -4.32 -5.35
N HIS A 87 -2.03 -3.70 -5.99
CA HIS A 87 -0.62 -3.99 -5.76
C HIS A 87 -0.02 -2.87 -4.92
N ARG A 88 0.98 -3.21 -4.09
CA ARG A 88 1.53 -2.29 -3.10
C ARG A 88 3.05 -2.27 -3.21
N ALA A 89 3.61 -1.09 -3.35
CA ALA A 89 5.05 -0.85 -3.19
C ALA A 89 5.30 0.01 -1.95
N SER A 90 6.40 -0.26 -1.26
CA SER A 90 6.85 0.53 -0.11
C SER A 90 8.13 1.27 -0.47
N TYR A 91 8.16 2.56 -0.12
CA TYR A 91 9.27 3.48 -0.35
C TYR A 91 9.70 4.05 1.00
N LEU A 92 10.98 3.92 1.33
CA LEU A 92 11.54 4.32 2.63
C LEU A 92 12.61 5.40 2.49
N ASP A 93 13.27 5.46 1.33
CA ASP A 93 14.51 6.21 1.14
C ASP A 93 14.33 7.48 0.30
N ASP A 94 13.10 7.83 -0.09
CA ASP A 94 12.80 9.03 -0.86
C ASP A 94 12.16 10.14 0.00
N GLU A 95 12.32 11.40 -0.41
CA GLU A 95 11.79 12.55 0.32
C GLU A 95 10.25 12.47 0.56
N PRO A 96 9.45 12.03 -0.44
CA PRO A 96 8.01 11.85 -0.25
C PRO A 96 7.64 10.71 0.72
N ALA A 97 8.54 9.78 1.04
CA ALA A 97 8.29 8.73 2.05
C ALA A 97 8.02 9.32 3.43
N SER A 98 8.44 10.56 3.67
CA SER A 98 8.12 11.26 4.90
C SER A 98 6.65 11.67 5.03
N ILE A 99 5.87 11.56 3.94
CA ILE A 99 4.42 11.79 3.89
C ILE A 99 3.68 10.46 3.71
N SER A 100 4.03 9.69 2.67
CA SER A 100 3.44 8.37 2.40
C SER A 100 4.54 7.38 2.04
N THR A 101 4.73 6.36 2.88
CA THR A 101 5.73 5.29 2.65
C THR A 101 5.23 4.23 1.69
N THR A 102 4.01 4.34 1.19
CA THR A 102 3.35 3.26 0.47
C THR A 102 2.49 3.82 -0.65
N ASP A 103 2.78 3.39 -1.88
CA ASP A 103 1.92 3.71 -3.02
C ASP A 103 1.13 2.46 -3.41
N TRP A 104 -0.12 2.71 -3.80
CA TRP A 104 -1.06 1.67 -4.20
C TRP A 104 -1.26 1.76 -5.69
N PHE A 105 -1.07 0.64 -6.36
CA PHE A 105 -1.35 0.49 -7.76
C PHE A 105 -2.67 -0.26 -7.90
N VAL A 106 -3.69 0.46 -8.34
CA VAL A 106 -5.08 0.01 -8.37
C VAL A 106 -5.45 -0.30 -9.81
N VAL A 107 -5.99 -1.50 -10.03
CA VAL A 107 -6.46 -1.95 -11.33
C VAL A 107 -7.90 -2.43 -11.25
N TRP A 108 -8.71 -2.07 -12.24
CA TRP A 108 -10.15 -2.37 -12.28
C TRP A 108 -10.56 -2.95 -13.65
N GLY A 109 -11.86 -3.15 -13.87
CA GLY A 109 -12.37 -3.68 -15.14
C GLY A 109 -11.80 -5.07 -15.46
N VAL A 110 -11.36 -5.29 -16.70
CA VAL A 110 -10.72 -6.57 -17.08
C VAL A 110 -9.42 -6.82 -16.30
N MET A 111 -8.75 -5.76 -15.84
CA MET A 111 -7.55 -5.85 -15.03
C MET A 111 -7.84 -6.18 -13.56
N ALA A 112 -9.10 -6.18 -13.11
CA ALA A 112 -9.47 -6.77 -11.81
C ALA A 112 -9.52 -8.32 -11.86
N ASN A 113 -9.60 -8.90 -13.06
CA ASN A 113 -9.69 -10.34 -13.24
C ASN A 113 -8.37 -11.01 -12.87
N GLU A 114 -8.43 -11.91 -11.89
CA GLU A 114 -7.25 -12.63 -11.39
C GLU A 114 -6.53 -13.42 -12.47
N LYS A 115 -7.26 -13.99 -13.45
CA LYS A 115 -6.64 -14.74 -14.56
C LYS A 115 -5.77 -13.84 -15.42
N VAL A 116 -6.16 -12.58 -15.61
CA VAL A 116 -5.40 -11.59 -16.38
C VAL A 116 -4.19 -11.14 -15.57
N VAL A 117 -4.40 -10.68 -14.34
CA VAL A 117 -3.33 -10.18 -13.44
C VAL A 117 -2.27 -11.24 -13.16
N LYS A 118 -2.66 -12.52 -13.08
CA LYS A 118 -1.71 -13.63 -12.86
C LYS A 118 -0.70 -13.77 -13.99
N CYS A 119 -1.08 -13.46 -15.22
CA CYS A 119 -0.21 -13.55 -16.39
C CYS A 119 0.67 -12.30 -16.56
N LEU A 120 0.29 -11.16 -15.99
CA LEU A 120 0.99 -9.89 -16.19
C LEU A 120 2.14 -9.68 -15.20
N LYS A 121 3.24 -9.12 -15.70
CA LYS A 121 4.35 -8.64 -14.90
C LYS A 121 4.14 -7.14 -14.65
N PHE A 122 3.98 -6.78 -13.38
CA PHE A 122 3.90 -5.39 -12.95
C PHE A 122 5.26 -4.94 -12.42
N GLU A 123 5.62 -3.71 -12.75
CA GLU A 123 6.81 -3.07 -12.19
C GLU A 123 6.40 -1.71 -11.64
N GLN A 124 6.83 -1.43 -10.41
CA GLN A 124 6.64 -0.15 -9.76
C GLN A 124 8.00 0.35 -9.24
N ARG A 125 8.44 1.53 -9.71
CA ARG A 125 9.73 2.14 -9.39
C ARG A 125 9.59 3.65 -9.30
N ALA A 126 10.31 4.26 -8.37
CA ALA A 126 10.33 5.72 -8.19
C ALA A 126 8.93 6.35 -8.11
N ARG A 127 7.98 5.66 -7.46
CA ARG A 127 6.56 6.08 -7.40
C ARG A 127 5.89 6.22 -8.75
N PHE A 128 6.30 5.43 -9.73
CA PHE A 128 5.58 5.20 -10.98
C PHE A 128 5.46 3.70 -11.19
N GLY A 129 4.42 3.28 -11.90
CA GLY A 129 4.23 1.87 -12.18
C GLY A 129 3.55 1.63 -13.49
N GLY A 130 3.70 0.41 -14.00
CA GLY A 130 3.11 -0.01 -15.25
C GLY A 130 3.17 -1.52 -15.42
N ILE A 131 2.69 -1.92 -16.60
CA ILE A 131 2.75 -3.30 -17.04
C ILE A 131 4.05 -3.45 -17.83
N ALA A 132 4.94 -4.32 -17.37
CA ALA A 132 6.24 -4.57 -18.00
C ALA A 132 6.18 -5.68 -19.07
N GLY A 133 5.03 -6.34 -19.21
CA GLY A 133 4.79 -7.45 -20.14
C GLY A 133 4.05 -8.59 -19.45
N THR A 134 4.18 -9.80 -20.00
CA THR A 134 3.70 -11.03 -19.35
C THR A 134 4.83 -11.71 -18.58
N LYS A 135 4.48 -12.56 -17.61
CA LYS A 135 5.46 -13.30 -16.79
C LYS A 135 6.18 -14.40 -17.57
N ASP A 136 5.56 -14.94 -18.61
CA ASP A 136 6.08 -16.00 -19.47
C ASP A 136 6.79 -15.46 -20.72
N GLY A 137 6.81 -14.15 -20.94
CA GLY A 137 7.35 -13.52 -22.15
C GLY A 137 6.49 -13.74 -23.41
N GLY A 138 5.27 -14.29 -23.24
CA GLY A 138 4.29 -14.44 -24.30
C GLY A 138 3.59 -13.14 -24.73
N SER A 139 2.61 -13.29 -25.62
CA SER A 139 1.81 -12.17 -26.11
C SER A 139 0.92 -11.59 -25.02
N MET A 140 0.72 -10.27 -25.04
CA MET A 140 -0.20 -9.61 -24.12
C MET A 140 -1.64 -10.06 -24.38
N PRO A 141 -2.45 -10.26 -23.32
CA PRO A 141 -3.85 -10.65 -23.47
C PRO A 141 -4.74 -9.52 -24.02
N TYR A 142 -4.30 -8.27 -23.90
CA TYR A 142 -4.98 -7.05 -24.37
C TYR A 142 -3.96 -6.02 -24.87
N SER A 143 -4.42 -5.00 -25.59
CA SER A 143 -3.59 -3.86 -25.99
C SER A 143 -3.13 -3.07 -24.75
N TYR A 144 -1.93 -2.49 -24.81
CA TYR A 144 -1.43 -1.63 -23.74
C TYR A 144 -2.36 -0.45 -23.48
N ASP A 145 -2.88 0.19 -24.53
CA ASP A 145 -3.77 1.34 -24.40
C ASP A 145 -5.03 1.00 -23.58
N ASP A 146 -5.66 -0.13 -23.90
CA ASP A 146 -6.85 -0.61 -23.18
C ASP A 146 -6.55 -0.92 -21.71
N MET A 147 -5.37 -1.49 -21.43
CA MET A 147 -4.96 -1.82 -20.07
C MET A 147 -4.58 -0.58 -19.25
N TYR A 148 -3.98 0.44 -19.86
CA TYR A 148 -3.62 1.69 -19.18
C TYR A 148 -4.84 2.53 -18.84
N LEU A 149 -5.93 2.42 -19.60
CA LEU A 149 -7.21 3.04 -19.23
C LEU A 149 -7.79 2.48 -17.92
N MET A 150 -7.39 1.27 -17.52
CA MET A 150 -7.94 0.55 -16.36
C MET A 150 -6.96 0.44 -15.20
N LEU A 151 -5.99 1.36 -15.16
CA LEU A 151 -4.85 1.31 -14.26
C LEU A 151 -4.55 2.71 -13.70
N ARG A 152 -4.47 2.81 -12.38
CA ARG A 152 -4.23 4.08 -11.69
C ARG A 152 -3.38 3.87 -10.46
N MET A 153 -2.54 4.85 -10.18
CA MET A 153 -1.74 4.91 -8.97
C MET A 153 -2.40 5.86 -7.97
N SER A 154 -2.44 5.45 -6.71
CA SER A 154 -2.87 6.24 -5.57
C SER A 154 -1.72 6.35 -4.57
N ILE A 155 -1.52 7.55 -4.04
CA ILE A 155 -0.54 7.89 -2.99
C ILE A 155 -1.22 7.83 -1.62
#